data_AF-A0A819H2G8-F1
#
_entry.id   AF-A0A819H2G8-F1
#
_cell.length_a   1.000
_cell.length_b   1.000
_cell.length_c   1.000
_cell.angle_alpha   90.00
_cell.angle_beta   90.00
_cell.angle_gamma   90.00
#
_symmetry.space_group_name_H-M   'P 1'
#
loop_
_entity.id
_entity.type
_entity.pdbx_description
1 polymer ?
#
loop_
_entity_poly.entity_id
_entity_poly.type
_entity_poly.pdbx_seq_one_letter_code
_entity_poly.pdbx_strand_id
1 'polypeptide(L)'
;MINLPNVQSTASNSLSDCQTAASSFRTTINYTASNIVGTTGINVTCSAGGVVCPGQTINGVCVWQRKLSAVCRNASGVIKIRIQSNGLPPRCASVPMGSFAELNVDFEVNFNPDVSINSLNSNLNTVSSLSQTLCTVTSASTAPSASGFVNYGTTAIPTATGVSVDGVLIFTPDSANNIDPFFPPAGGTAETVDSCLAHCQPTGIYHYHIGSGCQVNPPTGNITSCAATSSCISNIATYSISSFSSYQTKTVIGIAKDGHVIYGPYLSSGTRVTTGFDVCNGMFYDSIGNYAYFATSTYPYLVGCFGPGNYPLFGPNCTTNGVSSYNMSSYARSFWNSSTTTSMNGLTTTSMSVRISLDTGLILLFISAFISLY
;
A
#
# COMPACT_ATOMS: atom_id res chain seq x y z
N MET A 1 -5.23 18.98 29.69
CA MET A 1 -5.33 18.38 28.35
C MET A 1 -5.03 19.48 27.34
N ILE A 2 -3.80 19.50 26.83
CA ILE A 2 -3.42 20.47 25.80
C ILE A 2 -3.92 19.89 24.48
N ASN A 3 -4.87 20.58 23.83
CA ASN A 3 -5.25 20.29 22.47
C ASN A 3 -4.00 20.46 21.60
N LEU A 4 -3.42 19.34 21.15
CA LEU A 4 -2.47 19.37 20.05
C LEU A 4 -3.15 20.08 18.88
N PRO A 5 -2.46 20.95 18.14
CA PRO A 5 -3.00 21.43 16.88
C PRO A 5 -3.27 20.18 16.05
N ASN A 6 -4.55 19.90 15.86
CA ASN A 6 -5.00 18.96 14.87
C ASN A 6 -4.40 19.52 13.59
N VAL A 7 -3.34 18.91 13.09
CA VAL A 7 -2.96 19.08 11.70
C VAL A 7 -4.17 18.50 10.99
N GLN A 8 -5.16 19.35 10.72
CA GLN A 8 -6.17 19.07 9.73
C GLN A 8 -5.39 19.04 8.43
N SER A 9 -4.75 17.91 8.18
CA SER A 9 -4.37 17.52 6.85
C SER A 9 -5.66 17.64 6.06
N THR A 10 -5.71 18.60 5.14
CA THR A 10 -6.53 18.39 3.95
C THR A 10 -5.81 17.29 3.17
N ALA A 11 -5.76 16.07 3.73
CA ALA A 11 -5.28 14.92 3.01
C ALA A 11 -6.05 14.87 1.70
N SER A 12 -5.45 14.30 0.68
CA SER A 12 -6.06 14.03 -0.61
C SER A 12 -7.12 12.94 -0.47
N ASN A 13 -8.13 13.21 0.36
CA ASN A 13 -9.24 12.37 0.74
C ASN A 13 -10.56 12.99 0.30
N SER A 14 -10.52 14.01 -0.56
CA SER A 14 -11.70 14.62 -1.15
C SER A 14 -12.38 13.68 -2.15
N LEU A 15 -13.65 13.96 -2.47
CA LEU A 15 -14.36 13.21 -3.51
C LEU A 15 -13.65 13.32 -4.87
N SER A 16 -13.09 14.50 -5.17
CA SER A 16 -12.36 14.75 -6.41
C SER A 16 -11.06 13.92 -6.48
N ASP A 17 -10.33 13.82 -5.37
CA ASP A 17 -9.11 13.00 -5.31
C ASP A 17 -9.44 11.52 -5.46
N CYS A 18 -10.52 11.07 -4.81
CA CYS A 18 -11.02 9.71 -4.96
C CYS A 18 -11.39 9.43 -6.41
N GLN A 19 -12.15 10.31 -7.06
CA GLN A 19 -12.55 10.16 -8.46
C GLN A 19 -11.33 10.14 -9.40
N THR A 20 -10.30 10.93 -9.09
CA THR A 20 -9.03 10.92 -9.83
C THR A 20 -8.33 9.56 -9.70
N ALA A 21 -8.22 9.02 -8.48
CA ALA A 21 -7.65 7.69 -8.27
C ALA A 21 -8.49 6.59 -8.95
N ALA A 22 -9.82 6.64 -8.80
CA ALA A 22 -10.75 5.70 -9.42
C ALA A 22 -10.69 5.74 -10.96
N SER A 23 -10.45 6.92 -11.57
CA SER A 23 -10.28 7.06 -13.02
C SER A 23 -9.02 6.37 -13.57
N SER A 24 -8.05 6.05 -12.69
CA SER A 24 -6.88 5.26 -13.08
C SER A 24 -7.20 3.76 -13.23
N PHE A 25 -8.30 3.29 -12.63
CA PHE A 25 -8.74 1.92 -12.79
C PHE A 25 -9.31 1.73 -14.20
N ARG A 26 -8.92 0.63 -14.84
CA ARG A 26 -9.42 0.26 -16.17
C ARG A 26 -10.78 -0.41 -16.07
N THR A 27 -11.75 0.33 -15.52
CA THR A 27 -13.09 -0.15 -15.22
C THR A 27 -13.79 -0.63 -16.48
N THR A 28 -14.61 -1.67 -16.33
CA THR A 28 -15.48 -2.19 -17.38
C THR A 28 -16.92 -1.74 -17.17
N ILE A 29 -17.25 -1.32 -15.94
CA ILE A 29 -18.50 -0.66 -15.56
C ILE A 29 -18.20 0.52 -14.63
N ASN A 30 -19.05 1.53 -14.64
CA ASN A 30 -18.89 2.77 -13.86
C ASN A 30 -19.92 2.92 -12.72
N TYR A 31 -20.50 1.80 -12.28
CA TYR A 31 -21.49 1.75 -11.21
C TYR A 31 -21.19 0.58 -10.26
N THR A 32 -21.82 0.60 -9.09
CA THR A 32 -21.75 -0.51 -8.13
C THR A 32 -22.80 -1.57 -8.48
N ALA A 33 -22.36 -2.76 -8.83
CA ALA A 33 -23.23 -3.92 -9.06
C ALA A 33 -23.58 -4.61 -7.74
N SER A 34 -24.66 -5.39 -7.70
CA SER A 34 -24.93 -6.29 -6.56
C SER A 34 -23.98 -7.49 -6.53
N ASN A 35 -23.55 -7.96 -7.70
CA ASN A 35 -22.56 -9.02 -7.89
C ASN A 35 -21.82 -8.74 -9.19
N ILE A 36 -20.50 -8.53 -9.11
CA ILE A 36 -19.69 -8.17 -10.28
C ILE A 36 -19.64 -9.30 -11.31
N VAL A 37 -19.70 -10.56 -10.88
CA VAL A 37 -19.69 -11.75 -11.75
C VAL A 37 -20.93 -11.78 -12.66
N GLY A 38 -22.06 -11.25 -12.21
CA GLY A 38 -23.29 -11.18 -13.00
C GLY A 38 -23.33 -10.07 -14.05
N THR A 39 -22.31 -9.21 -14.10
CA THR A 39 -22.26 -8.08 -15.04
C THR A 39 -21.65 -8.45 -16.39
N THR A 40 -21.93 -7.66 -17.41
CA THR A 40 -21.24 -7.76 -18.70
C THR A 40 -19.87 -7.10 -18.59
N GLY A 41 -18.81 -7.87 -18.83
CA GLY A 41 -17.44 -7.39 -18.86
C GLY A 41 -16.95 -6.99 -20.25
N ILE A 42 -15.66 -6.73 -20.35
CA ILE A 42 -14.94 -6.56 -21.62
C ILE A 42 -14.29 -7.89 -21.99
N ASN A 43 -14.45 -8.34 -23.23
CA ASN A 43 -13.80 -9.55 -23.72
C ASN A 43 -12.28 -9.35 -23.78
N VAL A 44 -11.55 -10.32 -23.24
CA VAL A 44 -10.12 -10.50 -23.46
C VAL A 44 -9.95 -11.74 -24.32
N THR A 45 -9.06 -11.68 -25.30
CA THR A 45 -8.94 -12.70 -26.35
C THR A 45 -7.49 -13.08 -26.55
N CYS A 46 -7.22 -14.39 -26.53
CA CYS A 46 -5.88 -14.96 -26.54
C CYS A 46 -5.79 -16.17 -27.45
N SER A 47 -4.63 -16.41 -28.05
CA SER A 47 -4.38 -17.69 -28.72
C SER A 47 -4.36 -18.79 -27.67
N ALA A 48 -5.11 -19.88 -27.86
CA ALA A 48 -5.21 -20.97 -26.90
C ALA A 48 -3.90 -21.78 -26.75
N GLY A 49 -2.93 -21.58 -27.63
CA GLY A 49 -1.62 -22.21 -27.51
C GLY A 49 -0.84 -21.71 -26.29
N GLY A 50 -0.69 -22.57 -25.28
CA GLY A 50 0.16 -22.31 -24.10
C GLY A 50 -0.43 -21.34 -23.06
N VAL A 51 -1.73 -21.05 -23.13
CA VAL A 51 -2.44 -20.22 -22.13
C VAL A 51 -3.48 -21.05 -21.40
N VAL A 52 -3.73 -20.73 -20.13
CA VAL A 52 -4.85 -21.32 -19.41
C VAL A 52 -6.05 -20.39 -19.53
N CYS A 53 -7.15 -20.94 -20.05
CA CYS A 53 -8.33 -20.15 -20.36
C CYS A 53 -9.30 -20.13 -19.18
N PRO A 54 -9.53 -18.96 -18.52
CA PRO A 54 -10.51 -18.85 -17.44
C PRO A 54 -11.95 -18.79 -17.96
N GLY A 55 -12.14 -18.72 -19.28
CA GLY A 55 -13.44 -18.64 -19.94
C GLY A 55 -13.64 -19.78 -20.94
N GLN A 56 -13.95 -19.44 -22.18
CA GLN A 56 -14.28 -20.39 -23.24
C GLN A 56 -13.20 -20.41 -24.32
N THR A 57 -12.93 -21.58 -24.89
CA THR A 57 -12.10 -21.71 -26.08
C THR A 57 -12.98 -21.92 -27.31
N ILE A 58 -12.91 -21.01 -28.27
CA ILE A 58 -13.69 -21.04 -29.52
C ILE A 58 -12.70 -21.03 -30.67
N ASN A 59 -12.68 -22.08 -31.49
CA ASN A 59 -11.80 -22.21 -32.66
C ASN A 59 -10.31 -21.93 -32.36
N GLY A 60 -9.80 -22.45 -31.23
CA GLY A 60 -8.40 -22.24 -30.81
C GLY A 60 -8.10 -20.85 -30.23
N VAL A 61 -9.14 -20.07 -29.94
CA VAL A 61 -9.03 -18.76 -29.29
C VAL A 61 -9.68 -18.82 -27.92
N CYS A 62 -8.91 -18.53 -26.87
CA CYS A 62 -9.43 -18.37 -25.52
C CYS A 62 -10.07 -16.99 -25.37
N VAL A 63 -11.28 -16.94 -24.80
CA VAL A 63 -12.02 -15.71 -24.53
C VAL A 63 -12.59 -15.74 -23.12
N TRP A 64 -12.42 -14.64 -22.38
CA TRP A 64 -13.11 -14.42 -21.10
C TRP A 64 -13.55 -12.97 -20.96
N GLN A 65 -14.43 -12.70 -19.99
CA GLN A 65 -14.84 -11.35 -19.64
C GLN A 65 -14.05 -10.86 -18.44
N ARG A 66 -13.38 -9.73 -18.58
CA ARG A 66 -12.84 -8.99 -17.45
C ARG A 66 -13.91 -8.05 -16.90
N LYS A 67 -14.06 -7.99 -15.58
CA LYS A 67 -15.07 -7.18 -14.91
C LYS A 67 -14.42 -6.40 -13.77
N LEU A 68 -14.49 -5.07 -13.83
CA LEU A 68 -13.90 -4.18 -12.85
C LEU A 68 -14.75 -2.92 -12.67
N SER A 69 -14.99 -2.53 -11.43
CA SER A 69 -15.62 -1.28 -11.02
C SER A 69 -14.81 -0.61 -9.92
N ALA A 70 -14.68 0.71 -10.01
CA ALA A 70 -14.11 1.56 -8.97
C ALA A 70 -14.97 2.81 -8.86
N VAL A 71 -15.72 2.93 -7.76
CA VAL A 71 -16.71 4.01 -7.58
C VAL A 71 -16.45 4.73 -6.28
N CYS A 72 -16.44 6.06 -6.35
CA CYS A 72 -16.30 6.94 -5.20
C CYS A 72 -17.65 7.52 -4.79
N ARG A 73 -17.87 7.66 -3.49
CA ARG A 73 -19.06 8.32 -2.93
C ARG A 73 -18.75 9.06 -1.64
N ASN A 74 -19.53 10.08 -1.36
CA ASN A 74 -19.55 10.73 -0.05
C ASN A 74 -20.62 10.05 0.84
N ALA A 75 -20.19 9.46 1.94
CA ALA A 75 -21.04 8.81 2.94
C ALA A 75 -20.97 9.62 4.24
N SER A 76 -21.89 10.56 4.41
CA SER A 76 -21.99 11.40 5.64
C SER A 76 -20.69 12.13 5.99
N GLY A 77 -20.01 12.70 4.99
CA GLY A 77 -18.76 13.44 5.15
C GLY A 77 -17.50 12.57 5.03
N VAL A 78 -17.64 11.24 5.01
CA VAL A 78 -16.53 10.31 4.77
C VAL A 78 -16.52 9.93 3.30
N ILE A 79 -15.42 10.22 2.61
CA ILE A 79 -15.24 9.78 1.23
C ILE A 79 -14.86 8.31 1.22
N LYS A 80 -15.57 7.53 0.41
CA LYS A 80 -15.38 6.09 0.28
C LYS A 80 -15.10 5.72 -1.16
N ILE A 81 -14.27 4.69 -1.33
CA ILE A 81 -14.07 4.00 -2.61
C ILE A 81 -14.54 2.55 -2.47
N ARG A 82 -15.36 2.10 -3.41
CA ARG A 82 -15.79 0.71 -3.53
C ARG A 82 -15.19 0.10 -4.78
N ILE A 83 -14.49 -1.02 -4.59
CA ILE A 83 -13.85 -1.78 -5.66
C ILE A 83 -14.57 -3.09 -5.84
N GLN A 84 -14.93 -3.41 -7.08
CA GLN A 84 -15.49 -4.70 -7.45
C GLN A 84 -14.68 -5.30 -8.60
N SER A 85 -14.25 -6.54 -8.48
CA SER A 85 -13.44 -7.19 -9.51
C SER A 85 -13.76 -8.67 -9.62
N ASN A 86 -13.68 -9.21 -10.85
CA ASN A 86 -13.65 -10.65 -11.05
C ASN A 86 -12.25 -11.27 -10.98
N GLY A 87 -11.22 -10.47 -10.68
CA GLY A 87 -9.84 -10.94 -10.51
C GLY A 87 -9.14 -11.35 -11.82
N LEU A 88 -9.82 -11.27 -12.97
CA LEU A 88 -9.26 -11.69 -14.25
C LEU A 88 -8.43 -10.55 -14.89
N PRO A 89 -7.21 -10.84 -15.38
CA PRO A 89 -6.37 -9.83 -16.01
C PRO A 89 -6.93 -9.37 -17.37
N PRO A 90 -6.60 -8.15 -17.82
CA PRO A 90 -6.93 -7.64 -19.16
C PRO A 90 -5.99 -8.16 -20.26
N ARG A 91 -5.29 -9.27 -20.03
CA ARG A 91 -4.20 -9.77 -20.88
C ARG A 91 -4.07 -11.28 -20.78
N CYS A 92 -3.38 -11.86 -21.76
CA CYS A 92 -3.18 -13.30 -21.91
C CYS A 92 -2.14 -13.87 -20.96
N ALA A 93 -2.53 -14.19 -19.72
CA ALA A 93 -1.63 -14.77 -18.73
C ALA A 93 -1.07 -16.14 -19.16
N SER A 94 0.25 -16.28 -19.10
CA SER A 94 0.92 -17.57 -19.10
C SER A 94 1.03 -18.01 -17.65
N VAL A 95 0.28 -19.03 -17.26
CA VAL A 95 0.35 -19.56 -15.89
C VAL A 95 1.17 -20.86 -15.95
N PRO A 96 2.42 -20.87 -15.44
CA PRO A 96 3.24 -22.08 -15.47
C PRO A 96 2.58 -23.23 -14.69
N MET A 97 1.68 -22.90 -13.76
CA MET A 97 0.94 -23.82 -12.92
C MET A 97 -0.51 -23.38 -12.73
N GLY A 98 -1.43 -24.35 -12.78
CA GLY A 98 -2.82 -24.19 -12.38
C GLY A 98 -3.75 -23.63 -13.45
N SER A 99 -4.93 -23.24 -13.01
CA SER A 99 -5.92 -22.49 -13.78
C SER A 99 -6.38 -21.31 -12.93
N PHE A 100 -7.08 -20.34 -13.50
CA PHE A 100 -7.70 -19.28 -12.71
C PHE A 100 -9.14 -19.07 -13.15
N ALA A 101 -9.95 -18.55 -12.23
CA ALA A 101 -11.39 -18.42 -12.40
C ALA A 101 -11.87 -17.04 -11.96
N GLU A 102 -13.09 -16.70 -12.37
CA GLU A 102 -13.76 -15.48 -11.89
C GLU A 102 -13.95 -15.53 -10.37
N LEU A 103 -13.70 -14.39 -9.74
CA LEU A 103 -13.95 -14.15 -8.33
C LEU A 103 -15.11 -13.16 -8.16
N ASN A 104 -15.72 -13.09 -6.99
CA ASN A 104 -16.61 -12.01 -6.62
C ASN A 104 -15.95 -11.20 -5.51
N VAL A 105 -14.95 -10.41 -5.91
CA VAL A 105 -14.26 -9.47 -5.02
C VAL A 105 -15.07 -8.20 -4.99
N ASP A 106 -15.48 -7.77 -3.80
CA ASP A 106 -16.22 -6.54 -3.60
C ASP A 106 -15.95 -6.00 -2.19
N PHE A 107 -15.21 -4.90 -2.10
CA PHE A 107 -14.99 -4.25 -0.82
C PHE A 107 -15.13 -2.73 -0.93
N GLU A 108 -15.48 -2.12 0.19
CA GLU A 108 -15.53 -0.68 0.36
C GLU A 108 -14.62 -0.26 1.52
N VAL A 109 -13.92 0.86 1.33
CA VAL A 109 -13.02 1.47 2.32
C VAL A 109 -13.22 2.98 2.32
N ASN A 110 -12.86 3.62 3.43
CA ASN A 110 -12.62 5.04 3.48
C ASN A 110 -11.45 5.36 2.54
N PHE A 111 -11.61 6.33 1.66
CA PHE A 111 -10.57 6.67 0.70
C PHE A 111 -9.52 7.55 1.38
N ASN A 112 -8.26 7.09 1.36
CA ASN A 112 -7.09 7.79 1.88
C ASN A 112 -7.33 8.41 3.28
N PRO A 113 -7.72 7.58 4.28
CA PRO A 113 -8.09 8.09 5.59
C PRO A 113 -6.93 8.86 6.23
N ASP A 114 -7.25 9.90 7.02
CA ASP A 114 -6.22 10.64 7.74
C ASP A 114 -5.48 9.73 8.74
N VAL A 115 -4.15 9.77 8.68
CA VAL A 115 -3.27 9.02 9.57
C VAL A 115 -2.17 9.91 10.13
N SER A 116 -1.62 9.53 11.28
CA SER A 116 -0.61 10.34 11.97
C SER A 116 0.67 9.53 12.21
N ILE A 117 1.82 10.17 12.01
CA ILE A 117 3.12 9.61 12.38
C ILE A 117 3.22 9.30 13.89
N ASN A 118 2.37 9.92 14.71
CA ASN A 118 2.32 9.71 16.16
C ASN A 118 1.31 8.63 16.57
N SER A 119 0.51 8.11 15.64
CA SER A 119 -0.49 7.07 15.88
C SER A 119 -0.29 5.93 14.88
N LEU A 120 0.68 5.08 15.21
CA LEU A 120 1.10 3.98 14.34
C LEU A 120 0.08 2.84 14.40
N ASN A 121 -0.27 2.29 13.25
CA ASN A 121 -1.04 1.04 13.15
C ASN A 121 -0.16 -0.17 13.47
N SER A 122 1.13 -0.10 13.15
CA SER A 122 2.10 -1.17 13.40
C SER A 122 3.33 -0.64 14.13
N ASN A 123 3.60 -1.18 15.33
CA ASN A 123 4.79 -0.83 16.12
C ASN A 123 5.62 -2.08 16.41
N LEU A 124 6.50 -2.43 15.48
CA LEU A 124 7.22 -3.70 15.44
C LEU A 124 8.65 -3.50 15.92
N ASN A 125 8.90 -3.76 17.20
CA ASN A 125 10.19 -3.42 17.87
C ASN A 125 11.16 -4.60 18.00
N THR A 126 10.79 -5.78 17.48
CA THR A 126 11.66 -6.95 17.44
C THR A 126 11.63 -7.59 16.05
N VAL A 127 12.71 -8.29 15.69
CA VAL A 127 12.77 -9.11 14.45
C VAL A 127 11.63 -10.12 14.43
N SER A 128 11.30 -10.72 15.58
CA SER A 128 10.19 -11.68 15.71
C SER A 128 8.84 -11.04 15.38
N SER A 129 8.50 -9.91 16.01
CA SER A 129 7.23 -9.20 15.71
C SER A 129 7.15 -8.71 14.27
N LEU A 130 8.28 -8.25 13.71
CA LEU A 130 8.36 -7.82 12.31
C LEU A 130 8.11 -9.00 11.38
N SER A 131 8.78 -10.12 11.62
CA SER A 131 8.65 -11.32 10.79
C SER A 131 7.27 -11.97 10.93
N GLN A 132 6.69 -12.01 12.13
CA GLN A 132 5.31 -12.50 12.30
C GLN A 132 4.29 -11.66 11.53
N THR A 133 4.54 -10.36 11.40
CA THR A 133 3.64 -9.44 10.68
C THR A 133 3.86 -9.50 9.18
N LEU A 134 5.12 -9.43 8.73
CA LEU A 134 5.43 -9.34 7.31
C LEU A 134 5.48 -10.70 6.63
N CYS A 135 5.99 -11.73 7.30
CA CYS A 135 6.22 -13.07 6.79
C CYS A 135 5.05 -14.01 7.09
N THR A 136 3.83 -13.54 6.86
CA THR A 136 2.62 -14.35 7.05
C THR A 136 1.59 -13.95 6.02
N VAL A 137 1.11 -14.94 5.24
CA VAL A 137 0.10 -14.70 4.19
C VAL A 137 -1.23 -14.11 4.68
N THR A 138 -1.52 -14.20 5.98
CA THR A 138 -2.75 -13.66 6.58
C THR A 138 -2.58 -12.28 7.20
N SER A 139 -1.44 -11.61 7.02
CA SER A 139 -1.23 -10.24 7.53
C SER A 139 -2.28 -9.26 7.00
N ALA A 140 -2.85 -9.56 5.83
CA ALA A 140 -3.91 -8.78 5.21
C ALA A 140 -5.34 -9.17 5.66
N SER A 141 -5.49 -10.13 6.58
CA SER A 141 -6.81 -10.65 7.00
C SER A 141 -7.67 -9.60 7.70
N THR A 142 -7.05 -8.66 8.43
CA THR A 142 -7.73 -7.63 9.21
C THR A 142 -7.18 -6.27 8.84
N ALA A 143 -8.00 -5.45 8.18
CA ALA A 143 -7.67 -4.04 7.95
C ALA A 143 -7.87 -3.22 9.23
N PRO A 144 -7.13 -2.11 9.44
CA PRO A 144 -7.33 -1.22 10.59
C PRO A 144 -8.77 -0.70 10.64
N SER A 145 -9.36 -0.54 11.82
CA SER A 145 -10.76 -0.08 11.94
C SER A 145 -11.00 1.28 11.28
N ALA A 146 -10.01 2.18 11.30
CA ALA A 146 -10.04 3.49 10.66
C ALA A 146 -10.20 3.43 9.13
N SER A 147 -9.86 2.29 8.50
CA SER A 147 -10.07 2.08 7.07
C SER A 147 -11.55 1.99 6.69
N GLY A 148 -12.45 1.73 7.64
CA GLY A 148 -13.85 1.47 7.33
C GLY A 148 -14.07 0.30 6.37
N PHE A 149 -13.13 -0.66 6.32
CA PHE A 149 -13.18 -1.82 5.44
C PHE A 149 -14.45 -2.64 5.65
N VAL A 150 -15.18 -2.87 4.56
CA VAL A 150 -16.34 -3.76 4.50
C VAL A 150 -16.20 -4.66 3.27
N ASN A 151 -16.28 -5.97 3.46
CA ASN A 151 -16.33 -6.94 2.37
C ASN A 151 -17.80 -7.28 2.05
N TYR A 152 -18.26 -6.94 0.85
CA TYR A 152 -19.57 -7.31 0.30
C TYR A 152 -19.49 -8.53 -0.63
N GLY A 153 -18.28 -8.92 -1.02
CA GLY A 153 -18.05 -10.02 -1.95
C GLY A 153 -18.23 -11.37 -1.30
N THR A 154 -18.55 -12.39 -2.11
CA THR A 154 -18.60 -13.78 -1.66
C THR A 154 -17.21 -14.42 -1.62
N THR A 155 -16.22 -13.83 -2.29
CA THR A 155 -14.83 -14.28 -2.23
C THR A 155 -14.13 -13.70 -1.01
N ALA A 156 -13.71 -14.56 -0.09
CA ALA A 156 -12.82 -14.16 0.99
C ALA A 156 -11.43 -13.84 0.42
N ILE A 157 -10.87 -12.69 0.79
CA ILE A 157 -9.56 -12.23 0.34
C ILE A 157 -8.62 -11.95 1.53
N PRO A 158 -8.36 -12.97 2.40
CA PRO A 158 -7.53 -12.77 3.59
C PRO A 158 -6.05 -12.56 3.27
N THR A 159 -5.60 -13.00 2.08
CA THR A 159 -4.23 -12.86 1.58
C THR A 159 -4.05 -11.66 0.66
N ALA A 160 -5.14 -11.04 0.21
CA ALA A 160 -5.04 -9.84 -0.61
C ALA A 160 -4.86 -8.62 0.27
N THR A 161 -3.86 -7.80 -0.02
CA THR A 161 -3.64 -6.48 0.59
C THR A 161 -4.37 -5.37 -0.17
N GLY A 162 -4.75 -5.62 -1.43
CA GLY A 162 -5.46 -4.66 -2.27
C GLY A 162 -5.90 -5.20 -3.62
N VAL A 163 -6.37 -4.29 -4.48
CA VAL A 163 -6.71 -4.55 -5.88
C VAL A 163 -5.93 -3.55 -6.75
N SER A 164 -5.29 -4.06 -7.79
CA SER A 164 -4.57 -3.23 -8.75
C SER A 164 -5.51 -2.56 -9.76
N VAL A 165 -5.02 -1.54 -10.46
CA VAL A 165 -5.82 -0.77 -11.44
C VAL A 165 -6.32 -1.61 -12.64
N ASP A 166 -5.72 -2.77 -12.88
CA ASP A 166 -6.19 -3.73 -13.86
C ASP A 166 -7.20 -4.74 -13.29
N GLY A 167 -7.53 -4.68 -12.00
CA GLY A 167 -8.51 -5.53 -11.32
C GLY A 167 -7.93 -6.82 -10.75
N VAL A 168 -6.66 -7.14 -11.01
CA VAL A 168 -6.00 -8.31 -10.41
C VAL A 168 -5.69 -8.02 -8.94
N LEU A 169 -5.81 -9.05 -8.10
CA LEU A 169 -5.53 -8.94 -6.67
C LEU A 169 -4.04 -8.69 -6.42
N ILE A 170 -3.76 -7.84 -5.43
CA ILE A 170 -2.43 -7.66 -4.87
C ILE A 170 -2.42 -8.46 -3.58
N PHE A 171 -1.55 -9.46 -3.51
CA PHE A 171 -1.39 -10.32 -2.33
C PHE A 171 -0.36 -9.73 -1.36
N THR A 172 -0.32 -10.31 -0.17
CA THR A 172 0.81 -10.20 0.74
C THR A 172 2.12 -10.51 0.01
N PRO A 173 3.26 -9.99 0.47
CA PRO A 173 4.53 -10.22 -0.20
C PRO A 173 5.03 -11.66 -0.13
N ASP A 174 4.37 -12.54 0.65
CA ASP A 174 4.80 -13.92 0.87
C ASP A 174 4.07 -14.95 0.02
N SER A 175 4.80 -16.04 -0.25
CA SER A 175 4.28 -17.33 -0.67
C SER A 175 3.47 -18.03 0.43
N ALA A 176 2.75 -19.10 0.07
CA ALA A 176 2.04 -19.97 1.01
C ALA A 176 2.94 -20.59 2.11
N ASN A 177 4.26 -20.59 1.91
CA ASN A 177 5.25 -21.06 2.88
C ASN A 177 5.73 -19.96 3.84
N ASN A 178 5.07 -18.79 3.85
CA ASN A 178 5.41 -17.65 4.71
C ASN A 178 6.86 -17.14 4.48
N ILE A 179 7.30 -17.21 3.22
CA ILE A 179 8.59 -16.69 2.75
C ILE A 179 8.42 -15.86 1.49
N ASP A 180 9.37 -14.96 1.25
CA ASP A 180 9.47 -14.21 0.00
C ASP A 180 9.52 -15.17 -1.21
N PRO A 181 8.55 -15.08 -2.14
CA PRO A 181 8.47 -15.99 -3.28
C PRO A 181 9.58 -15.75 -4.30
N PHE A 182 10.28 -14.61 -4.28
CA PHE A 182 11.29 -14.25 -5.27
C PHE A 182 12.72 -14.35 -4.74
N PHE A 183 12.91 -14.02 -3.46
CA PHE A 183 14.22 -14.03 -2.81
C PHE A 183 14.18 -14.81 -1.48
N PRO A 184 13.77 -16.09 -1.50
CA PRO A 184 13.61 -16.85 -0.28
C PRO A 184 14.95 -17.06 0.45
N PRO A 185 14.92 -17.23 1.79
CA PRO A 185 16.08 -17.67 2.56
C PRO A 185 16.58 -19.05 2.12
N ALA A 186 17.76 -19.43 2.62
CA ALA A 186 18.34 -20.75 2.35
C ALA A 186 17.35 -21.88 2.66
N GLY A 187 17.16 -22.78 1.69
CA GLY A 187 16.19 -23.89 1.76
C GLY A 187 14.81 -23.58 1.19
N GLY A 188 14.48 -22.32 0.91
CA GLY A 188 13.27 -21.96 0.17
C GLY A 188 13.45 -22.08 -1.35
N THR A 189 12.34 -22.22 -2.07
CA THR A 189 12.30 -22.28 -3.53
C THR A 189 11.62 -21.04 -4.08
N ALA A 190 12.25 -20.36 -5.02
CA ALA A 190 11.65 -19.21 -5.68
C ALA A 190 10.48 -19.66 -6.56
N GLU A 191 9.36 -18.96 -6.48
CA GLU A 191 8.17 -19.20 -7.28
C GLU A 191 8.35 -18.68 -8.71
N THR A 192 7.64 -19.30 -9.65
CA THR A 192 7.66 -18.91 -11.06
C THR A 192 6.50 -17.98 -11.37
N VAL A 193 6.81 -16.85 -12.01
CA VAL A 193 5.82 -15.87 -12.48
C VAL A 193 5.87 -15.71 -13.99
N ASP A 194 4.83 -15.09 -14.55
CA ASP A 194 4.86 -14.60 -15.92
C ASP A 194 5.73 -13.33 -16.05
N SER A 195 5.96 -12.90 -17.29
CA SER A 195 6.67 -11.65 -17.60
C SER A 195 5.96 -10.39 -17.09
N CYS A 196 4.73 -10.50 -16.60
CA CYS A 196 4.06 -9.44 -15.86
C CYS A 196 4.22 -9.55 -14.35
N LEU A 197 5.04 -10.48 -13.85
CA LEU A 197 5.31 -10.71 -12.42
C LEU A 197 4.07 -11.12 -11.62
N ALA A 198 3.13 -11.78 -12.27
CA ALA A 198 1.97 -12.38 -11.64
C ALA A 198 1.95 -13.89 -11.88
N HIS A 199 1.18 -14.58 -11.05
CA HIS A 199 0.98 -16.02 -11.16
C HIS A 199 -0.33 -16.45 -10.50
N CYS A 200 -0.67 -17.73 -10.68
CA CYS A 200 -1.84 -18.34 -10.08
C CYS A 200 -1.45 -19.19 -8.88
N GLN A 201 -2.18 -19.03 -7.78
CA GLN A 201 -2.16 -20.04 -6.73
C GLN A 201 -2.94 -21.29 -7.16
N PRO A 202 -2.74 -22.45 -6.50
CA PRO A 202 -3.44 -23.69 -6.86
C PRO A 202 -4.97 -23.62 -6.84
N THR A 203 -5.56 -22.75 -6.02
CA THR A 203 -7.02 -22.53 -5.96
C THR A 203 -7.54 -21.58 -7.06
N GLY A 204 -6.65 -21.13 -7.93
CA GLY A 204 -6.97 -20.40 -9.15
C GLY A 204 -7.26 -18.92 -9.01
N ILE A 205 -6.53 -18.28 -8.11
CA ILE A 205 -6.49 -16.82 -8.03
C ILE A 205 -5.21 -16.33 -8.69
N TYR A 206 -5.35 -15.59 -9.78
CA TYR A 206 -4.24 -14.88 -10.41
C TYR A 206 -3.97 -13.58 -9.63
N HIS A 207 -2.72 -13.32 -9.26
CA HIS A 207 -2.37 -12.23 -8.35
C HIS A 207 -0.92 -11.75 -8.50
N TYR A 208 -0.65 -10.59 -7.92
CA TYR A 208 0.67 -9.98 -7.80
C TYR A 208 1.20 -10.08 -6.36
N HIS A 209 2.50 -10.37 -6.21
CA HIS A 209 3.24 -10.12 -4.95
C HIS A 209 4.14 -8.87 -5.03
N ILE A 210 4.44 -8.41 -6.25
CA ILE A 210 5.35 -7.30 -6.54
C ILE A 210 4.74 -6.39 -7.61
N GLY A 211 5.12 -5.11 -7.60
CA GLY A 211 4.66 -4.15 -8.61
C GLY A 211 5.09 -4.53 -10.02
N SER A 212 4.27 -4.19 -11.00
CA SER A 212 4.55 -4.48 -12.41
C SER A 212 3.96 -3.40 -13.30
N GLY A 213 4.73 -2.97 -14.31
CA GLY A 213 4.27 -2.05 -15.34
C GLY A 213 3.04 -2.58 -16.09
N CYS A 214 2.85 -3.91 -16.12
CA CYS A 214 1.65 -4.52 -16.70
C CYS A 214 0.35 -4.15 -15.98
N GLN A 215 0.41 -3.71 -14.72
CA GLN A 215 -0.77 -3.23 -13.99
C GLN A 215 -1.35 -1.99 -14.69
N VAL A 216 -0.48 -1.11 -15.17
CA VAL A 216 -0.87 0.15 -15.82
C VAL A 216 -1.00 -0.03 -17.33
N ASN A 217 -0.03 -0.73 -17.94
CA ASN A 217 0.06 -0.92 -19.38
C ASN A 217 0.44 -2.36 -19.70
N PRO A 218 -0.53 -3.27 -19.75
CA PRO A 218 -0.23 -4.64 -20.11
C PRO A 218 0.20 -4.72 -21.58
N PRO A 219 1.13 -5.63 -21.90
CA PRO A 219 1.46 -5.92 -23.28
C PRO A 219 0.25 -6.52 -24.02
N THR A 220 0.23 -6.33 -25.34
CA THR A 220 -0.74 -6.97 -26.23
C THR A 220 -0.33 -8.40 -26.53
N GLY A 221 -1.29 -9.32 -26.56
CA GLY A 221 -1.06 -10.72 -26.91
C GLY A 221 -0.59 -11.59 -25.74
N ASN A 222 -0.06 -12.78 -26.08
CA ASN A 222 0.38 -13.79 -25.11
C ASN A 222 1.62 -13.31 -24.35
N ILE A 223 1.53 -13.22 -23.03
CA ILE A 223 2.74 -13.05 -22.19
C ILE A 223 3.42 -14.38 -22.00
N THR A 224 4.75 -14.35 -22.01
CA THR A 224 5.59 -15.51 -21.75
C THR A 224 5.90 -15.63 -20.26
N SER A 225 6.43 -16.78 -19.84
CA SER A 225 7.05 -16.94 -18.52
C SER A 225 8.18 -15.94 -18.32
N CYS A 226 8.36 -15.46 -17.08
CA CYS A 226 9.52 -14.66 -16.68
C CYS A 226 10.84 -15.38 -17.01
N ALA A 227 10.85 -16.71 -16.93
CA ALA A 227 12.02 -17.53 -17.26
C ALA A 227 12.48 -17.39 -18.72
N ALA A 228 11.58 -16.99 -19.62
CA ALA A 228 11.90 -16.74 -21.04
C ALA A 228 12.43 -15.31 -21.30
N THR A 229 12.47 -14.45 -20.27
CA THR A 229 12.90 -13.05 -20.38
C THR A 229 14.17 -12.85 -19.56
N SER A 230 15.31 -12.65 -20.22
CA SER A 230 16.63 -12.58 -19.58
C SER A 230 16.70 -11.54 -18.44
N SER A 231 16.12 -10.36 -18.64
CA SER A 231 16.07 -9.31 -17.61
C SER A 231 15.18 -9.69 -16.42
N CYS A 232 14.13 -10.49 -16.65
CA CYS A 232 13.19 -10.92 -15.62
C CYS A 232 13.83 -11.99 -14.74
N ILE A 233 14.36 -13.07 -15.36
CA ILE A 233 14.99 -14.18 -14.62
C ILE A 233 16.29 -13.75 -13.90
N SER A 234 17.01 -12.74 -14.40
CA SER A 234 18.24 -12.29 -13.75
C SER A 234 17.99 -11.66 -12.39
N ASN A 235 16.93 -10.85 -12.26
CA ASN A 235 16.57 -10.16 -11.03
C ASN A 235 15.14 -9.60 -11.12
N ILE A 236 14.17 -10.33 -10.57
CA ILE A 236 12.74 -9.95 -10.61
C ILE A 236 12.50 -8.57 -10.00
N ALA A 237 13.18 -8.23 -8.89
CA ALA A 237 13.00 -6.93 -8.23
C ALA A 237 13.48 -5.76 -9.09
N THR A 238 14.58 -5.91 -9.81
CA THR A 238 15.08 -4.89 -10.75
C THR A 238 14.18 -4.79 -11.98
N TYR A 239 13.73 -5.94 -12.49
CA TYR A 239 12.80 -6.01 -13.61
C TYR A 239 11.45 -5.37 -13.30
N SER A 240 10.94 -5.56 -12.07
CA SER A 240 9.74 -4.90 -11.56
C SER A 240 9.83 -3.39 -11.75
N ILE A 241 10.91 -2.75 -11.30
CA ILE A 241 11.10 -1.30 -11.45
C ILE A 241 11.27 -0.90 -12.92
N SER A 242 12.06 -1.64 -13.70
CA SER A 242 12.31 -1.29 -15.10
C SER A 242 11.06 -1.40 -15.98
N SER A 243 10.09 -2.23 -15.60
CA SER A 243 8.80 -2.32 -16.27
C SER A 243 7.97 -1.02 -16.19
N PHE A 244 8.31 -0.10 -15.28
CA PHE A 244 7.74 1.26 -15.18
C PHE A 244 8.53 2.31 -15.98
N SER A 245 9.46 1.92 -16.83
CA SER A 245 10.31 2.86 -17.60
C SER A 245 9.53 3.87 -18.45
N SER A 246 8.30 3.56 -18.86
CA SER A 246 7.39 4.46 -19.58
C SER A 246 6.47 5.29 -18.67
N TYR A 247 6.51 5.04 -17.36
CA TYR A 247 5.64 5.64 -16.33
C TYR A 247 6.47 6.17 -15.17
N GLN A 248 7.50 6.95 -15.49
CA GLN A 248 8.43 7.51 -14.49
C GLN A 248 7.83 8.70 -13.75
N THR A 249 6.55 8.65 -13.42
CA THR A 249 5.79 9.69 -12.71
C THR A 249 4.96 9.04 -11.61
N LYS A 250 4.39 9.84 -10.70
CA LYS A 250 3.46 9.34 -9.68
C LYS A 250 2.25 8.69 -10.37
N THR A 251 2.22 7.37 -10.37
CA THR A 251 1.26 6.57 -11.16
C THR A 251 0.51 5.65 -10.22
N VAL A 252 -0.82 5.73 -10.21
CA VAL A 252 -1.67 4.84 -9.41
C VAL A 252 -1.60 3.44 -10.01
N ILE A 253 -1.26 2.44 -9.20
CA ILE A 253 -1.21 1.02 -9.60
C ILE A 253 -2.21 0.17 -8.83
N GLY A 254 -2.82 0.69 -7.76
CA GLY A 254 -3.89 0.03 -7.03
C GLY A 254 -4.40 0.81 -5.83
N ILE A 255 -5.27 0.16 -5.06
CA ILE A 255 -5.76 0.62 -3.76
C ILE A 255 -5.63 -0.51 -2.75
N ALA A 256 -5.13 -0.20 -1.56
CA ALA A 256 -5.03 -1.12 -0.45
C ALA A 256 -6.36 -1.25 0.31
N LYS A 257 -6.53 -2.35 1.05
CA LYS A 257 -7.72 -2.62 1.88
C LYS A 257 -7.84 -1.70 3.10
N ASP A 258 -6.80 -0.94 3.41
CA ASP A 258 -6.89 0.11 4.43
C ASP A 258 -7.32 1.47 3.87
N GLY A 259 -7.51 1.57 2.54
CA GLY A 259 -7.98 2.79 1.88
C GLY A 259 -6.89 3.63 1.23
N HIS A 260 -5.61 3.34 1.47
CA HIS A 260 -4.52 4.12 0.89
C HIS A 260 -4.23 3.71 -0.56
N VAL A 261 -3.81 4.70 -1.34
CA VAL A 261 -3.40 4.50 -2.73
C VAL A 261 -2.06 3.76 -2.78
N ILE A 262 -1.93 2.86 -3.77
CA ILE A 262 -0.68 2.19 -4.10
C ILE A 262 -0.15 2.82 -5.39
N TYR A 263 1.05 3.37 -5.33
CA TYR A 263 1.73 3.99 -6.46
C TYR A 263 2.82 3.08 -7.05
N GLY A 264 3.16 3.33 -8.32
CA GLY A 264 4.39 2.84 -8.93
C GLY A 264 5.64 3.41 -8.24
N PRO A 265 6.84 3.09 -8.72
CA PRO A 265 8.07 3.36 -7.98
C PRO A 265 8.54 4.83 -8.02
N TYR A 266 7.78 5.73 -8.64
CA TYR A 266 8.19 7.12 -8.86
C TYR A 266 7.26 8.10 -8.11
N LEU A 267 7.87 9.08 -7.43
CA LEU A 267 7.14 10.15 -6.74
C LEU A 267 6.85 11.34 -7.66
N SER A 268 7.73 11.58 -8.63
CA SER A 268 7.63 12.63 -9.63
C SER A 268 8.45 12.22 -10.86
N SER A 269 8.41 13.04 -11.93
CA SER A 269 9.10 12.75 -13.19
C SER A 269 10.57 12.33 -12.97
N GLY A 270 10.90 11.09 -13.32
CA GLY A 270 12.23 10.49 -13.19
C GLY A 270 12.69 10.20 -11.75
N THR A 271 11.94 10.65 -10.74
CA THR A 271 12.35 10.55 -9.33
C THR A 271 11.79 9.28 -8.71
N ARG A 272 12.60 8.23 -8.72
CA ARG A 272 12.30 6.96 -8.07
C ARG A 272 12.39 7.10 -6.55
N VAL A 273 11.45 6.51 -5.83
CA VAL A 273 11.51 6.38 -4.37
C VAL A 273 12.29 5.12 -4.01
N THR A 274 13.34 5.27 -3.21
CA THR A 274 14.21 4.17 -2.77
C THR A 274 14.37 4.10 -1.26
N THR A 275 13.94 5.13 -0.53
CA THR A 275 14.03 5.24 0.93
C THR A 275 12.85 6.05 1.44
N GLY A 276 12.67 6.13 2.77
CA GLY A 276 11.58 6.88 3.39
C GLY A 276 10.38 6.02 3.80
N PHE A 277 10.50 4.70 3.65
CA PHE A 277 9.46 3.73 3.95
C PHE A 277 9.46 3.30 5.42
N ASP A 278 8.25 3.11 5.95
CA ASP A 278 8.03 2.40 7.20
C ASP A 278 8.04 0.88 7.02
N VAL A 279 7.86 0.12 8.11
CA VAL A 279 7.81 -1.36 8.07
C VAL A 279 6.74 -1.94 7.15
N CYS A 280 5.69 -1.18 6.84
CA CYS A 280 4.59 -1.63 5.99
C CYS A 280 4.84 -1.30 4.50
N ASN A 281 5.99 -0.71 4.18
CA ASN A 281 6.36 -0.21 2.86
C ASN A 281 5.45 0.92 2.35
N GLY A 282 4.88 1.68 3.28
CA GLY A 282 4.27 2.97 2.99
C GLY A 282 5.12 4.13 3.48
N MET A 283 4.77 5.34 3.06
CA MET A 283 5.48 6.56 3.44
C MET A 283 4.57 7.77 3.41
N PHE A 284 4.89 8.74 4.28
CA PHE A 284 4.40 10.11 4.13
C PHE A 284 5.19 10.79 3.01
N TYR A 285 4.51 11.28 1.97
CA TYR A 285 5.17 11.69 0.72
C TYR A 285 5.00 13.15 0.33
N ASP A 286 4.31 13.96 1.13
CA ASP A 286 4.19 15.40 0.95
C ASP A 286 4.05 16.17 2.26
N SER A 287 4.07 17.51 2.15
CA SER A 287 4.02 18.44 3.28
C SER A 287 2.64 18.59 3.93
N ILE A 288 1.61 17.96 3.37
CA ILE A 288 0.24 17.98 3.91
C ILE A 288 -0.04 16.71 4.74
N GLY A 289 0.83 15.71 4.63
CA GLY A 289 0.78 14.51 5.46
C GLY A 289 0.09 13.35 4.76
N ASN A 290 0.03 13.35 3.42
CA ASN A 290 -0.51 12.22 2.69
C ASN A 290 0.38 10.99 2.86
N TYR A 291 -0.26 9.86 3.16
CA TYR A 291 0.36 8.55 3.28
C TYR A 291 -0.04 7.67 2.09
N ALA A 292 0.91 6.90 1.55
CA ALA A 292 0.64 5.95 0.48
C ALA A 292 1.68 4.84 0.44
N TYR A 293 1.35 3.77 -0.28
CA TYR A 293 2.27 2.69 -0.60
C TYR A 293 2.94 2.93 -1.95
N PHE A 294 4.16 2.45 -2.11
CA PHE A 294 4.89 2.54 -3.37
C PHE A 294 5.49 1.18 -3.74
N ALA A 295 5.51 0.88 -5.03
CA ALA A 295 6.29 -0.25 -5.55
C ALA A 295 7.79 -0.03 -5.29
N THR A 296 8.45 -1.03 -4.69
CA THR A 296 9.88 -1.00 -4.37
C THR A 296 10.59 -2.25 -4.88
N SER A 297 11.91 -2.19 -5.00
CA SER A 297 12.75 -3.34 -5.40
C SER A 297 13.23 -4.15 -4.19
N THR A 298 12.74 -3.83 -3.00
CA THR A 298 13.13 -4.48 -1.74
C THR A 298 11.86 -4.97 -1.07
N TYR A 299 11.93 -6.14 -0.45
CA TYR A 299 10.80 -6.71 0.28
C TYR A 299 10.30 -5.71 1.34
N PRO A 300 8.97 -5.50 1.49
CA PRO A 300 7.85 -6.29 0.97
C PRO A 300 7.32 -5.87 -0.42
N TYR A 301 8.05 -5.07 -1.21
CA TYR A 301 7.75 -4.70 -2.60
C TYR A 301 6.50 -3.84 -2.86
N LEU A 302 5.38 -4.07 -2.17
CA LEU A 302 4.10 -3.36 -2.26
C LEU A 302 3.56 -3.10 -0.85
N VAL A 303 2.44 -3.71 -0.45
CA VAL A 303 1.86 -3.52 0.88
C VAL A 303 2.28 -4.70 1.75
N GLY A 304 3.16 -4.48 2.73
CA GLY A 304 3.58 -5.53 3.67
C GLY A 304 2.62 -5.70 4.86
N CYS A 305 2.13 -4.58 5.36
CA CYS A 305 1.09 -4.47 6.38
C CYS A 305 0.29 -3.18 6.18
N PHE A 306 -0.74 -2.96 7.02
CA PHE A 306 -1.51 -1.73 6.99
C PHE A 306 -0.86 -0.68 7.90
N GLY A 307 -0.36 0.39 7.29
CA GLY A 307 0.42 1.42 7.97
C GLY A 307 -0.43 2.62 8.40
N PRO A 308 0.17 3.65 9.01
CA PRO A 308 1.61 3.85 9.19
C PRO A 308 2.27 2.88 10.17
N GLY A 309 3.52 2.50 9.86
CA GLY A 309 4.37 1.67 10.71
C GLY A 309 5.52 2.44 11.37
N ASN A 310 6.21 1.79 12.33
CA ASN A 310 7.46 2.30 12.90
C ASN A 310 8.66 2.10 11.94
N TYR A 311 9.86 2.47 12.40
CA TYR A 311 11.10 2.47 11.60
C TYR A 311 12.24 1.73 12.31
N PRO A 312 12.18 0.40 12.44
CA PRO A 312 13.20 -0.39 13.11
C PRO A 312 14.51 -0.44 12.31
N LEU A 313 15.61 -0.67 13.02
CA LEU A 313 16.96 -0.85 12.45
C LEU A 313 17.30 -2.32 12.20
N PHE A 314 16.31 -3.10 11.76
CA PHE A 314 16.44 -4.51 11.43
C PHE A 314 15.41 -4.91 10.35
N GLY A 315 15.70 -5.98 9.61
CA GLY A 315 14.83 -6.54 8.56
C GLY A 315 14.11 -7.82 8.99
N PRO A 316 13.10 -8.26 8.21
CA PRO A 316 12.44 -9.55 8.41
C PRO A 316 13.37 -10.71 8.03
N ASN A 317 13.12 -11.91 8.55
CA ASN A 317 13.96 -13.09 8.32
C ASN A 317 13.51 -13.99 7.15
N CYS A 318 12.38 -13.67 6.51
CA CYS A 318 11.75 -14.49 5.48
C CYS A 318 12.17 -14.13 4.04
N THR A 319 13.18 -13.27 3.88
CA THR A 319 13.67 -12.79 2.59
C THR A 319 15.19 -12.56 2.66
N THR A 320 15.86 -12.70 1.53
CA THR A 320 17.25 -12.27 1.33
C THR A 320 17.35 -10.89 0.65
N ASN A 321 16.23 -10.30 0.25
CA ASN A 321 16.12 -9.00 -0.42
C ASN A 321 15.34 -7.97 0.42
N GLY A 322 15.36 -8.13 1.75
CA GLY A 322 14.82 -7.17 2.71
C GLY A 322 15.75 -6.00 2.98
N VAL A 323 15.19 -4.90 3.46
CA VAL A 323 15.99 -3.77 3.97
C VAL A 323 16.60 -4.10 5.33
N SER A 324 17.82 -3.62 5.59
CA SER A 324 18.46 -3.75 6.90
C SER A 324 17.95 -2.74 7.93
N SER A 325 17.33 -1.65 7.47
CA SER A 325 16.70 -0.63 8.31
C SER A 325 15.61 0.10 7.55
N TYR A 326 14.61 0.55 8.29
CA TYR A 326 13.54 1.41 7.80
C TYR A 326 13.84 2.84 8.22
N ASN A 327 13.54 3.80 7.34
CA ASN A 327 13.90 5.19 7.55
C ASN A 327 12.72 6.08 7.25
N MET A 328 12.47 7.07 8.11
CA MET A 328 11.46 8.09 7.87
C MET A 328 11.73 8.83 6.56
N SER A 329 10.68 9.23 5.85
CA SER A 329 10.80 10.22 4.78
C SER A 329 11.16 11.59 5.37
N SER A 330 11.62 12.53 4.53
CA SER A 330 11.81 13.93 4.95
C SER A 330 10.51 14.55 5.46
N TYR A 331 9.38 14.19 4.85
CA TYR A 331 8.04 14.64 5.26
C TYR A 331 7.67 14.09 6.63
N ALA A 332 7.82 12.78 6.86
CA ALA A 332 7.57 12.16 8.16
C ALA A 332 8.40 12.81 9.28
N ARG A 333 9.70 13.08 9.04
CA ARG A 333 10.56 13.81 9.99
C ARG A 333 10.07 15.22 10.29
N SER A 334 9.56 15.94 9.28
CA SER A 334 9.06 17.31 9.46
C SER A 334 7.84 17.36 10.39
N PHE A 335 6.93 16.39 10.31
CA PHE A 335 5.78 16.28 11.21
C PHE A 335 6.19 15.87 12.62
N TRP A 336 7.15 14.96 12.75
CA TRP A 336 7.69 14.54 14.04
C TRP A 336 8.32 15.72 14.80
N ASN A 337 9.20 16.48 14.15
CA ASN A 337 9.90 17.62 14.76
C ASN A 337 8.96 18.80 15.09
N SER A 338 7.87 18.96 14.34
CA SER A 338 6.84 19.96 14.63
C SER A 338 6.03 19.61 15.89
N SER A 339 5.89 18.32 16.18
CA SER A 339 5.21 17.82 17.38
C SER A 339 6.05 18.04 18.66
N THR A 340 7.38 17.99 18.57
CA THR A 340 8.28 18.18 19.72
C THR A 340 8.57 19.65 20.05
N THR A 341 8.50 20.55 19.07
CA THR A 341 8.70 22.00 19.28
C THR A 341 7.47 22.70 19.85
N THR A 342 6.26 22.23 19.55
CA THR A 342 5.02 22.77 20.16
C THR A 342 4.87 22.41 21.64
N SER A 343 5.60 21.40 22.16
CA SER A 343 5.56 21.05 23.58
C SER A 343 6.47 21.91 24.48
N MET A 344 7.31 22.80 23.92
CA MET A 344 8.21 23.66 24.72
C MET A 344 7.82 25.15 24.71
N ASN A 345 6.99 25.62 23.78
CA ASN A 345 6.56 27.02 23.73
C ASN A 345 5.35 27.35 24.63
N GLY A 346 4.88 26.38 25.42
CA GLY A 346 3.84 26.59 26.45
C GLY A 346 4.36 27.02 27.82
N LEU A 347 5.68 26.97 28.06
CA LEU A 347 6.29 27.68 29.18
C LEU A 347 6.82 29.01 28.67
N THR A 348 5.93 30.00 28.59
CA THR A 348 6.36 31.37 28.79
C THR A 348 6.99 31.43 30.18
N THR A 349 8.32 31.34 30.24
CA THR A 349 9.06 32.00 31.30
C THR A 349 8.62 33.46 31.24
N THR A 350 7.76 33.87 32.15
CA THR A 350 7.68 35.26 32.56
C THR A 350 9.08 35.63 33.03
N SER A 351 9.89 36.13 32.11
CA SER A 351 11.05 36.95 32.42
C SER A 351 10.49 38.17 33.16
N MET A 352 10.40 38.07 34.49
CA MET A 352 10.40 39.24 35.34
C MET A 352 11.74 39.91 35.10
N SER A 353 11.75 40.89 34.20
CA SER A 353 12.80 41.89 34.16
C SER A 353 12.70 42.69 35.45
N VAL A 354 13.50 42.31 36.45
CA VAL A 354 13.72 43.11 37.64
C VAL A 354 14.46 44.37 37.20
N ARG A 355 13.74 45.48 37.04
CA ARG A 355 14.35 46.81 37.01
C ARG A 355 14.65 47.20 38.45
N ILE A 356 15.91 47.07 38.86
CA ILE A 356 16.42 47.71 40.07
C ILE A 356 16.55 49.20 39.74
N SER A 357 15.59 50.00 40.21
CA SER A 357 15.77 51.45 40.34
C SER A 357 16.35 51.71 41.72
N LEU A 358 17.61 52.12 41.77
CA LEU A 358 18.24 52.63 42.98
C LEU A 358 17.75 54.06 43.17
N ASP A 359 16.65 54.23 43.90
CA ASP A 359 16.37 55.48 44.59
C ASP A 359 16.00 55.19 46.05
N THR A 360 16.77 55.85 46.90
CA THR A 360 16.70 55.98 48.36
C THR A 360 15.40 55.54 49.05
N GLY A 361 15.51 54.56 49.97
CA GLY A 361 14.61 54.46 51.13
C GLY A 361 14.07 53.07 51.47
N LEU A 362 14.56 52.52 52.59
CA LEU A 362 13.93 51.52 53.47
C LEU A 362 13.58 50.13 52.88
N ILE A 363 14.41 49.13 53.20
CA ILE A 363 14.15 47.70 52.94
C ILE A 363 13.43 47.09 54.15
N LEU A 364 12.18 46.66 53.97
CA LEU A 364 11.50 45.69 54.83
C LEU A 364 11.57 44.32 54.15
N LEU A 365 12.30 43.37 54.76
CA LEU A 365 12.37 41.98 54.34
C LEU A 365 11.19 41.19 54.95
N PHE A 366 10.29 40.70 54.10
CA PHE A 366 9.39 39.59 54.45
C PHE A 366 9.90 38.31 53.79
N ILE A 367 10.38 37.37 54.60
CA ILE A 367 10.70 36.01 54.19
C ILE A 367 9.51 35.14 54.56
N SER A 368 8.75 34.67 53.57
CA SER A 368 7.78 33.58 53.74
C SER A 368 8.43 32.27 53.35
N ALA A 369 8.68 31.42 54.35
CA ALA A 369 9.11 30.04 54.18
C ALA A 369 7.94 29.16 53.71
N PHE A 370 8.14 28.38 52.65
CA PHE A 370 7.26 27.27 52.29
C PHE A 370 7.77 26.00 52.99
N ILE A 371 6.94 25.49 53.90
CA ILE A 371 7.07 24.17 54.53
C ILE A 371 6.42 23.16 53.59
N SER A 372 7.18 22.12 53.22
CA SER A 372 6.65 20.91 52.59
C SER A 372 6.28 19.91 53.69
N LEU A 373 5.06 19.37 53.67
CA LEU A 373 4.66 18.23 54.49
C LEU A 373 4.00 17.17 53.61
N TYR A 374 4.61 15.99 53.67
CA TYR A 374 4.22 14.62 53.28
C TYR A 374 3.65 14.34 51.88
#